data_AF-A0A812NZM7-F1
#
_entry.id   AF-A0A812NZM7-F1
#
_cell.length_a   1.000
_cell.length_b   1.000
_cell.length_c   1.000
_cell.angle_alpha   90.00
_cell.angle_beta   90.00
_cell.angle_gamma   90.00
#
_symmetry.space_group_name_H-M   'P 1'
#
loop_
_entity.id
_entity.type
_entity.pdbx_description
1 polymer ?
#
loop_
_entity_poly.entity_id
_entity_poly.type
_entity_poly.pdbx_seq_one_letter_code
_entity_poly.pdbx_strand_id
1 'polypeptide(L)'
;MVQSGEVLTGARFFRVVPNFMVQFGIPGNPEVASTWRSKTIPDDKVKESNKRGYMTFATAGPNTRTTQLFINTADNSFLDSQGFSPFAEVLENGMDVVDQIQ
;
A
#
# COMPACT_ATOMS: atom_id res chain seq x y z
N MET A 1 13.37 4.34 -7.37
CA MET A 1 13.58 5.77 -7.10
C MET A 1 12.22 6.45 -7.04
N VAL A 2 11.76 6.88 -5.85
CA VAL A 2 10.56 7.73 -5.73
C VAL A 2 10.97 9.13 -6.19
N GLN A 3 10.80 9.42 -7.48
CA GLN A 3 11.33 10.63 -8.11
C GLN A 3 10.41 11.86 -8.00
N SER A 4 9.32 11.78 -7.24
CA SER A 4 8.53 12.96 -6.83
C SER A 4 8.32 12.90 -5.32
N GLY A 5 9.01 13.76 -4.58
CA GLY A 5 8.82 13.88 -3.13
C GLY A 5 7.36 14.22 -2.76
N GLU A 6 6.53 14.65 -3.71
CA GLU A 6 5.19 15.18 -3.46
C GLU A 6 4.12 14.12 -3.13
N VAL A 7 4.19 12.91 -3.70
CA VAL A 7 3.08 11.93 -3.60
C VAL A 7 2.93 11.38 -2.18
N LEU A 8 4.05 11.06 -1.53
CA LEU A 8 4.03 10.50 -0.16
C LEU A 8 4.26 11.55 0.93
N THR A 9 4.78 12.74 0.59
CA THR A 9 4.95 13.81 1.59
C THR A 9 3.59 14.22 2.16
N GLY A 10 3.49 14.18 3.48
CA GLY A 10 2.26 14.50 4.19
C GLY A 10 1.15 13.45 4.09
N ALA A 11 1.35 12.36 3.33
CA ALA A 11 0.41 11.24 3.31
C ALA A 11 0.29 10.63 4.71
N ARG A 12 -0.93 10.30 5.12
CA ARG A 12 -1.23 9.73 6.44
C ARG A 12 -1.66 8.28 6.31
N PHE A 13 -1.46 7.51 7.37
CA PHE A 13 -2.15 6.23 7.54
C PHE A 13 -3.62 6.54 7.86
N PHE A 14 -4.48 6.53 6.84
CA PHE A 14 -5.87 6.98 6.95
C PHE A 14 -6.84 5.81 7.23
N ARG A 15 -6.38 4.57 7.08
CA ARG A 15 -7.17 3.38 7.39
C ARG A 15 -6.26 2.33 8.02
N VAL A 16 -6.62 1.95 9.24
CA VAL A 16 -5.90 0.98 10.06
C VAL A 16 -6.90 -0.09 10.47
N VAL A 17 -6.59 -1.35 10.18
CA VAL A 17 -7.41 -2.50 10.58
C VAL A 17 -6.48 -3.47 11.33
N PRO A 18 -6.62 -3.58 12.67
CA PRO A 18 -5.75 -4.43 13.48
C PRO A 18 -5.74 -5.87 13.00
N ASN A 19 -4.57 -6.50 13.04
CA ASN A 19 -4.34 -7.87 12.55
C ASN A 19 -4.72 -8.07 11.08
N PHE A 20 -4.66 -7.01 10.28
CA PHE A 20 -4.89 -7.08 8.86
C PHE A 20 -3.87 -6.19 8.14
N MET A 21 -4.06 -4.87 8.15
CA MET A 21 -3.18 -3.96 7.41
C MET A 21 -3.30 -2.50 7.87
N VAL A 22 -2.28 -1.72 7.52
CA VAL A 22 -2.29 -0.25 7.59
C VAL A 22 -2.17 0.33 6.18
N GLN A 23 -3.07 1.23 5.81
CA GLN A 23 -3.18 1.79 4.47
C GLN A 23 -2.85 3.29 4.44
N PHE A 24 -2.08 3.70 3.44
CA PHE A 24 -1.60 5.07 3.23
C PHE A 24 -1.48 5.39 1.73
N GLY A 25 -0.87 6.52 1.38
CA GLY A 25 -0.53 6.87 -0.01
C GLY A 25 -1.54 7.79 -0.71
N ILE A 26 -2.52 8.36 0.01
CA ILE A 26 -3.23 9.56 -0.45
C ILE A 26 -2.30 10.76 -0.20
N PRO A 27 -1.92 11.54 -1.23
CA PRO A 27 -1.06 12.70 -1.05
C PRO A 27 -1.63 13.71 -0.04
N GLY A 28 -0.77 14.25 0.82
CA GLY A 28 -1.18 15.25 1.81
C GLY A 28 -1.57 16.60 1.20
N ASN A 29 -1.01 16.93 0.03
CA ASN A 29 -1.42 18.08 -0.76
C ASN A 29 -2.68 17.71 -1.60
N PRO A 30 -3.83 18.40 -1.41
CA PRO A 30 -5.06 18.12 -2.16
C PRO A 30 -4.92 18.26 -3.68
N GLU A 31 -4.09 19.18 -4.18
CA GLU A 31 -3.87 19.37 -5.62
C GLU A 31 -3.15 18.15 -6.21
N VAL A 32 -2.10 17.68 -5.54
CA VAL A 32 -1.38 16.45 -5.91
C VAL A 32 -2.32 15.25 -5.82
N ALA A 33 -3.12 15.13 -4.75
CA ALA A 33 -4.09 14.05 -4.60
C ALA A 33 -5.10 14.03 -5.76
N SER A 34 -5.59 15.20 -6.18
CA SER A 34 -6.49 15.35 -7.34
C SER A 34 -5.84 14.85 -8.63
N THR A 35 -4.59 15.27 -8.90
CA THR A 35 -3.84 14.86 -10.10
C THR A 35 -3.62 13.35 -10.19
N TRP A 36 -3.38 12.68 -9.06
CA TRP A 36 -3.06 11.24 -9.03
C TRP A 36 -4.29 10.34 -8.88
N ARG A 37 -5.44 10.86 -8.47
CA ARG A 37 -6.65 10.06 -8.21
C ARG A 37 -7.13 9.24 -9.41
N SER A 38 -6.93 9.74 -10.63
CA SER A 38 -7.36 9.10 -11.88
C SER A 38 -6.21 8.45 -12.67
N LYS A 39 -4.97 8.54 -12.18
CA LYS A 39 -3.80 7.96 -12.84
C LYS A 39 -3.63 6.52 -12.40
N THR A 40 -4.17 5.60 -13.18
CA THR A 40 -4.16 4.18 -12.85
C THR A 40 -2.88 3.47 -13.27
N ILE A 41 -2.56 2.41 -12.54
CA ILE A 41 -1.44 1.50 -12.77
C ILE A 41 -2.04 0.12 -13.11
N PRO A 42 -1.74 -0.46 -14.31
CA PRO A 42 -2.23 -1.79 -14.71
C PRO A 42 -1.69 -2.88 -13.79
N ASP A 43 -2.45 -3.94 -13.53
CA ASP A 43 -2.10 -4.98 -12.53
C ASP A 43 -0.85 -5.79 -12.88
N ASP A 44 -0.10 -6.16 -11.85
CA ASP A 44 1.00 -7.13 -11.95
C ASP A 44 0.50 -8.53 -11.60
N LYS A 45 1.11 -9.56 -12.20
CA LYS A 45 0.91 -10.93 -11.72
C LYS A 45 1.42 -11.06 -10.29
N VAL A 46 0.68 -11.79 -9.45
CA VAL A 46 1.13 -12.15 -8.11
C VAL A 46 2.30 -13.13 -8.24
N LYS A 47 3.46 -12.74 -7.71
CA LYS A 47 4.69 -13.56 -7.68
C LYS A 47 5.17 -13.88 -6.26
N GLU A 48 4.71 -13.10 -5.30
CA GLU A 48 5.00 -13.23 -3.88
C GLU A 48 3.67 -13.20 -3.11
N SER A 49 3.66 -13.74 -1.88
CA SER A 49 2.45 -13.84 -1.06
C SER A 49 2.32 -12.66 -0.10
N ASN A 50 1.08 -12.21 0.18
CA ASN A 50 0.78 -11.12 1.13
C ASN A 50 1.00 -11.53 2.60
N LYS A 51 2.23 -11.88 2.95
CA LYS A 51 2.66 -12.21 4.32
C LYS A 51 2.78 -10.94 5.18
N ARG A 52 2.84 -11.11 6.49
CA ARG A 52 3.16 -10.02 7.42
C ARG A 52 4.44 -9.29 6.98
N GLY A 53 4.38 -7.96 6.96
CA GLY A 53 5.47 -7.08 6.54
C GLY A 53 5.54 -6.82 5.03
N TYR A 54 4.78 -7.54 4.20
CA TYR A 54 4.75 -7.26 2.77
C TYR A 54 3.86 -6.07 2.47
N MET A 55 4.27 -5.28 1.47
CA MET A 55 3.59 -4.07 1.02
C MET A 55 3.02 -4.23 -0.39
N THR A 56 1.78 -3.78 -0.56
CA THR A 56 0.97 -4.01 -1.75
C THR A 56 0.17 -2.75 -2.10
N PHE A 57 -0.11 -2.55 -3.39
CA PHE A 57 -1.02 -1.49 -3.83
C PHE A 57 -2.48 -1.81 -3.46
N ALA A 58 -3.20 -0.82 -2.97
CA ALA A 58 -4.65 -0.91 -2.84
C ALA A 58 -5.32 -0.78 -4.22
N THR A 59 -6.49 -1.39 -4.38
CA THR A 59 -7.23 -1.39 -5.64
C THR A 59 -8.74 -1.33 -5.42
N ALA A 60 -9.47 -0.78 -6.39
CA ALA A 60 -10.94 -0.79 -6.45
C ALA A 60 -11.47 -1.82 -7.47
N GLY A 61 -10.61 -2.69 -7.99
CA GLY A 61 -10.90 -3.66 -9.05
C GLY A 61 -9.77 -3.74 -10.09
N PRO A 62 -9.91 -4.58 -11.12
CA PRO A 62 -8.84 -4.79 -12.10
C PRO A 62 -8.32 -3.49 -12.73
N ASN A 63 -6.99 -3.33 -12.76
CA ASN A 63 -6.26 -2.20 -13.35
C ASN A 63 -6.62 -0.81 -12.77
N THR A 64 -7.01 -0.74 -11.50
CA THR A 64 -7.44 0.52 -10.85
C THR A 64 -6.50 0.99 -9.73
N ARG A 65 -5.32 0.37 -9.60
CA ARG A 65 -4.29 0.77 -8.64
C ARG A 65 -3.86 2.22 -8.91
N THR A 66 -3.58 2.99 -7.87
CA THR A 66 -3.10 4.39 -7.98
C THR A 66 -1.88 4.58 -7.07
N THR A 67 -1.89 5.57 -6.18
CA THR A 67 -0.79 5.84 -5.23
C THR A 67 -1.02 5.21 -3.86
N GLN A 68 -2.20 4.63 -3.61
CA GLN A 68 -2.52 4.04 -2.32
C GLN A 68 -1.88 2.67 -2.14
N LEU A 69 -1.33 2.45 -0.95
CA LEU A 69 -0.55 1.29 -0.56
C LEU A 69 -1.03 0.79 0.81
N PHE A 70 -0.80 -0.48 1.10
CA PHE A 70 -0.93 -1.00 2.46
C PHE A 70 0.23 -1.90 2.83
N ILE A 71 0.55 -1.93 4.13
CA ILE A 71 1.49 -2.87 4.73
C ILE A 71 0.67 -3.92 5.49
N ASN A 72 0.91 -5.19 5.20
CA ASN A 72 0.28 -6.31 5.90
C ASN A 72 0.81 -6.40 7.33
N THR A 73 -0.06 -6.36 8.33
CA THR A 73 0.33 -6.55 9.74
C THR A 73 0.11 -7.98 10.26
N ALA A 74 -0.54 -8.81 9.45
CA ALA A 74 -0.74 -10.25 9.65
C ALA A 74 -0.50 -11.01 8.33
N ASP A 75 -0.64 -12.35 8.35
CA ASP A 75 -0.65 -13.15 7.12
C ASP A 75 -2.00 -12.97 6.40
N ASN A 76 -1.93 -12.37 5.21
CA ASN A 76 -3.09 -12.10 4.35
C ASN A 76 -2.96 -12.80 3.00
N SER A 77 -2.34 -13.98 2.95
CA SER A 77 -2.18 -14.80 1.74
C SER A 77 -3.49 -15.05 0.97
N PHE A 78 -4.64 -14.94 1.62
CA PHE A 78 -5.95 -14.98 0.96
C PHE A 78 -6.18 -13.85 -0.07
N LEU A 79 -5.39 -12.77 -0.04
CA LEU A 79 -5.42 -11.69 -1.03
C LEU A 79 -4.73 -12.07 -2.34
N ASP A 80 -3.88 -13.09 -2.34
CA ASP A 80 -3.10 -13.51 -3.52
C ASP A 80 -4.02 -13.96 -4.65
N SER A 81 -5.07 -14.73 -4.32
CA SER A 81 -6.08 -15.19 -5.29
C SER A 81 -6.98 -14.07 -5.81
N GLN A 82 -6.96 -12.90 -5.17
CA GLN A 82 -7.71 -11.70 -5.55
C GLN A 82 -6.87 -10.73 -6.39
N GLY A 83 -5.63 -11.08 -6.72
CA GLY A 83 -4.76 -10.28 -7.59
C GLY A 83 -3.96 -9.18 -6.89
N PHE A 84 -3.95 -9.16 -5.56
CA PHE A 84 -3.09 -8.24 -4.79
C PHE A 84 -1.64 -8.72 -4.88
N SER A 85 -0.84 -8.06 -5.73
CA SER A 85 0.56 -8.42 -5.95
C SER A 85 1.49 -7.58 -5.07
N PRO A 86 2.07 -8.14 -3.98
CA PRO A 86 3.04 -7.43 -3.18
C PRO A 86 4.32 -7.18 -3.99
N PHE A 87 4.95 -6.04 -3.75
CA PHE A 87 6.15 -5.61 -4.50
C PHE A 87 7.33 -5.22 -3.61
N ALA A 88 7.13 -5.19 -2.30
CA ALA A 88 8.16 -4.86 -1.32
C ALA A 88 7.86 -5.52 0.02
N GLU A 89 8.87 -5.57 0.88
CA GLU A 89 8.76 -6.02 2.26
C GLU A 89 9.42 -5.00 3.20
N VAL A 90 8.89 -4.90 4.41
CA VAL A 90 9.50 -4.12 5.49
C VAL A 90 10.65 -4.93 6.07
N LEU A 91 11.85 -4.35 6.03
CA LEU A 91 13.07 -4.97 6.52
C LEU A 91 13.39 -4.59 7.97
N GLU A 92 14.30 -5.37 8.56
CA GLU A 92 14.89 -5.12 9.88
C GLU A 92 13.82 -4.91 10.97
N ASN A 93 13.99 -3.91 11.83
CA ASN A 93 13.06 -3.54 12.90
C ASN A 93 11.96 -2.58 12.42
N GLY A 94 11.76 -2.40 11.11
CA GLY A 94 10.75 -1.49 10.59
C GLY A 94 9.32 -1.89 10.99
N MET A 95 9.07 -3.18 11.20
CA MET A 95 7.77 -3.66 11.66
C MET A 95 7.44 -3.23 13.09
N ASP A 96 8.43 -2.97 13.95
CA ASP A 96 8.18 -2.47 15.31
C ASP A 96 7.49 -1.09 15.28
N VAL A 97 7.82 -0.28 14.27
CA VAL A 97 7.17 1.02 14.04
C VAL A 97 5.78 0.83 13.44
N VAL A 98 5.64 -0.08 12.47
CA VAL A 98 4.34 -0.38 11.84
C VAL A 98 3.34 -0.91 12.86
N ASP A 99 3.78 -1.76 13.78
CA ASP A 99 2.93 -2.34 14.82
C ASP A 99 2.39 -1.29 15.79
N GLN A 100 3.13 -0.20 16.04
CA GLN A 100 2.67 0.90 16.90
C GLN A 100 1.55 1.76 16.25
N ILE A 101 1.30 1.59 14.95
CA ILE A 101 0.25 2.33 14.24
C ILE A 101 -1.15 1.71 14.46
N GLN A 102 -1.22 0.41 14.80
CA GLN A 102 -2.47 -0.37 14.89
C GLN A 102 -2.88 -0.73 16.32
#